data_AF-A0AAD6L1K2-F1
#
_entry.id   AF-A0AAD6L1K2-F1
#
_cell.length_a   1.000
_cell.length_b   1.000
_cell.length_c   1.000
_cell.angle_alpha   90.00
_cell.angle_beta   90.00
_cell.angle_gamma   90.00
#
_symmetry.space_group_name_H-M   'P 1'
#
loop_
_entity.id
_entity.type
_entity.pdbx_description
1 polymer ?
#
loop_
_entity_poly.entity_id
_entity_poly.type
_entity_poly.pdbx_seq_one_letter_code
_entity_poly.pdbx_strand_id
1 'polypeptide(L)'
;MPQIVSLKQNVIMKPVQFLLERAIPSEDAAMMVVKCPQLLALRAPLMKNSYYFFKSEMGRPLKELVEFPEYFTYSLESRIKPRYKMLKSKGIRSSLNWFLNCSDKRFEERLEGDYIESESLGPSFCMGGKLDLPGCEILSDEEDKSDDEDEVLFRRTVSL
;
A
#
# COMPACT_ATOMS: atom_id res chain seq x y z
N MET A 1 13.26 5.32 -28.97
CA MET A 1 12.54 4.03 -28.99
C MET A 1 12.47 3.47 -27.58
N PRO A 2 11.36 2.85 -27.15
CA PRO A 2 11.27 2.18 -25.85
C PRO A 2 12.25 1.02 -25.79
N GLN A 3 13.01 0.90 -24.70
CA GLN A 3 14.09 -0.08 -24.54
C GLN A 3 13.65 -1.53 -24.82
N ILE A 4 12.42 -1.87 -24.45
CA ILE A 4 11.89 -3.23 -24.56
C ILE A 4 11.76 -3.74 -26.00
N VAL A 5 11.49 -2.84 -26.96
CA VAL A 5 11.32 -3.18 -28.38
C VAL A 5 12.66 -3.59 -29.02
N SER A 6 13.77 -3.18 -28.41
CA SER A 6 15.13 -3.49 -28.87
C SER A 6 15.76 -4.68 -28.16
N LEU A 7 15.09 -5.28 -27.16
CA LEU A 7 15.64 -6.40 -26.40
C LEU A 7 15.62 -7.69 -27.23
N LYS A 8 16.71 -8.47 -27.12
CA LYS A 8 16.79 -9.79 -27.73
C LYS A 8 15.91 -10.79 -26.96
N GLN A 9 15.29 -11.72 -27.67
CA GLN A 9 14.43 -12.75 -27.07
C GLN A 9 15.11 -13.50 -25.93
N ASN A 10 16.39 -13.86 -26.06
CA ASN A 10 17.14 -14.57 -25.03
C ASN A 10 17.36 -13.77 -23.73
N VAL A 11 17.24 -12.44 -23.78
CA VAL A 11 17.29 -11.58 -22.60
C VAL A 11 15.92 -11.59 -21.92
N ILE A 12 14.85 -11.41 -22.69
CA ILE A 12 13.46 -11.37 -22.22
C ILE A 12 13.04 -12.69 -21.58
N MET A 13 13.45 -13.82 -22.16
CA MET A 13 13.05 -15.14 -21.67
C MET A 13 13.60 -15.44 -20.26
N LYS A 14 14.70 -14.81 -19.83
CA LYS A 14 15.31 -15.08 -18.52
C LYS A 14 14.41 -14.61 -17.35
N PRO A 15 13.94 -13.35 -17.29
CA PRO A 15 12.94 -12.94 -16.31
C PRO A 15 11.65 -13.75 -16.36
N VAL A 16 11.15 -14.06 -17.57
CA VAL A 16 9.90 -14.83 -17.73
C VAL A 16 10.03 -16.23 -17.16
N GLN A 17 11.07 -16.97 -17.54
CA GLN A 17 11.36 -18.30 -16.98
C GLN A 17 11.52 -18.24 -15.46
N PHE A 18 12.23 -17.22 -14.97
CA PHE A 18 12.37 -17.03 -13.53
C PHE A 18 11.03 -16.86 -12.82
N LEU A 19 10.07 -16.10 -13.36
CA LEU A 19 8.75 -15.94 -12.73
C LEU A 19 7.97 -17.27 -12.72
N LEU A 20 7.97 -17.98 -13.85
CA LEU A 20 7.24 -19.25 -13.99
C LEU A 20 7.79 -20.35 -13.07
N GLU A 21 9.12 -20.39 -12.87
CA GLU A 21 9.77 -21.34 -11.94
C GLU A 21 9.44 -21.07 -10.46
N ARG A 22 8.85 -19.93 -10.12
CA ARG A 22 8.56 -19.50 -8.72
C ARG A 22 7.10 -19.69 -8.31
N ALA A 23 6.41 -20.65 -8.94
CA ALA A 23 5.00 -20.93 -8.70
C ALA A 23 4.07 -19.73 -8.95
N ILE A 24 4.50 -18.80 -9.81
CA ILE A 24 3.65 -17.75 -10.35
C ILE A 24 3.03 -18.31 -11.63
N PRO A 25 1.69 -18.40 -11.74
CA PRO A 25 1.04 -18.92 -12.94
C PRO A 25 1.32 -17.98 -14.13
N SER A 26 1.24 -18.53 -15.35
CA SER A 26 1.53 -17.79 -16.57
C SER A 26 0.65 -16.55 -16.76
N GLU A 27 -0.61 -16.62 -16.33
CA GLU A 27 -1.55 -15.49 -16.37
C GLU A 27 -1.11 -14.35 -15.45
N ASP A 28 -0.74 -14.65 -14.20
CA ASP A 28 -0.20 -13.66 -13.26
C ASP A 28 1.11 -13.06 -13.75
N ALA A 29 2.01 -13.90 -14.29
CA ALA A 29 3.26 -13.43 -14.87
C ALA A 29 3.01 -12.48 -16.06
N ALA A 30 2.03 -12.78 -16.91
CA ALA A 30 1.63 -11.88 -17.99
C ALA A 30 1.07 -10.56 -17.45
N MET A 31 0.20 -10.60 -16.43
CA MET A 31 -0.31 -9.40 -15.77
C MET A 31 0.82 -8.54 -15.18
N MET A 32 1.82 -9.16 -14.54
CA MET A 32 2.99 -8.46 -14.00
C MET A 32 3.77 -7.74 -15.10
N VAL A 33 3.96 -8.38 -16.25
CA VAL A 33 4.68 -7.81 -17.40
C VAL A 33 3.90 -6.66 -18.03
N VAL A 34 2.57 -6.76 -18.12
CA VAL A 34 1.72 -5.68 -18.64
C VAL A 34 1.78 -4.45 -17.72
N LYS A 35 1.71 -4.65 -16.40
CA LYS A 35 1.82 -3.56 -15.41
C LYS A 35 3.21 -2.93 -15.41
N CYS A 36 4.26 -3.75 -15.50
CA CYS A 36 5.64 -3.34 -15.33
C CYS A 36 6.51 -3.95 -16.45
N PRO A 37 6.49 -3.38 -17.68
CA PRO A 37 7.25 -3.92 -18.80
C PRO A 37 8.76 -3.95 -18.55
N GLN A 38 9.27 -3.02 -17.74
CA GLN A 38 10.67 -2.95 -17.32
C GLN A 38 11.16 -4.20 -16.57
N LEU A 39 10.24 -5.01 -16.04
CA LEU A 39 10.53 -6.32 -15.43
C LEU A 39 11.30 -7.24 -16.39
N LEU A 40 11.02 -7.15 -17.70
CA LEU A 40 11.68 -7.96 -18.74
C LEU A 40 13.12 -7.52 -19.06
N ALA A 41 13.50 -6.31 -18.65
CA ALA A 41 14.86 -5.80 -18.80
C ALA A 41 15.75 -6.11 -17.58
N LEU A 42 15.19 -6.68 -16.51
CA LEU A 42 15.94 -6.94 -15.28
C LEU A 42 16.87 -8.14 -15.42
N ARG A 43 17.97 -8.10 -14.65
CA ARG A 43 18.91 -9.21 -14.56
C ARG A 43 18.33 -10.29 -13.63
N ALA A 44 18.10 -11.50 -14.16
CA ALA A 44 17.57 -12.64 -13.40
C ALA A 44 18.28 -12.90 -12.05
N PRO A 45 19.62 -12.77 -11.91
CA PRO A 45 20.28 -12.91 -10.61
C PRO A 45 19.82 -11.90 -9.55
N LEU A 46 19.54 -10.64 -9.94
CA LEU A 46 19.04 -9.63 -9.02
C LEU A 46 17.59 -9.90 -8.60
N MET A 47 16.76 -10.34 -9.56
CA MET A 47 15.39 -10.75 -9.27
C MET A 47 15.36 -11.92 -8.29
N LYS A 48 16.25 -12.91 -8.49
CA LYS A 48 16.41 -14.07 -7.61
C LYS A 48 16.77 -13.67 -6.19
N ASN A 49 17.73 -12.77 -6.00
CA ASN A 49 18.10 -12.27 -4.67
C ASN A 49 16.92 -11.55 -3.99
N SER A 50 16.23 -10.69 -4.73
CA SER A 50 15.09 -9.91 -4.21
C SER A 50 13.91 -10.82 -3.85
N TYR A 51 13.66 -11.86 -4.66
CA TYR A 51 12.64 -12.87 -4.39
C TYR A 51 12.94 -13.68 -3.13
N TYR A 52 14.19 -14.15 -2.96
CA TYR A 52 14.53 -14.91 -1.76
C TYR A 52 14.42 -14.07 -0.49
N PHE A 53 14.82 -12.80 -0.54
CA PHE A 53 14.58 -11.89 0.57
C PHE A 53 13.09 -11.75 0.89
N PHE A 54 12.25 -11.57 -0.14
CA PHE A 54 10.81 -11.48 0.02
C PHE A 54 10.21 -12.73 0.67
N LYS A 55 10.59 -13.92 0.18
CA LYS A 55 10.02 -15.18 0.66
C LYS A 55 10.57 -15.58 2.04
N SER A 56 11.87 -15.45 2.25
CA SER A 56 12.56 -15.95 3.46
C SER A 56 12.58 -14.95 4.61
N GLU A 57 12.88 -13.67 4.34
CA GLU A 57 13.06 -12.66 5.39
C GLU A 57 11.80 -11.83 5.63
N MET A 58 11.02 -11.51 4.58
CA MET A 58 9.73 -10.84 4.75
C MET A 58 8.58 -11.80 5.06
N GLY A 59 8.64 -13.05 4.59
CA GLY A 59 7.61 -14.05 4.85
C GLY A 59 6.23 -13.71 4.26
N ARG A 60 6.18 -12.90 3.21
CA ARG A 60 4.95 -12.37 2.61
C ARG A 60 4.36 -13.30 1.54
N PRO A 61 3.03 -13.26 1.30
CA PRO A 61 2.38 -14.05 0.25
C PRO A 61 2.81 -13.59 -1.15
N LEU A 62 2.96 -14.54 -2.08
CA LEU A 62 3.35 -14.25 -3.47
C LEU A 62 2.37 -13.31 -4.20
N LYS A 63 1.10 -13.29 -3.78
CA LYS A 63 0.07 -12.39 -4.33
C LYS A 63 0.50 -10.92 -4.29
N GLU A 64 1.21 -10.48 -3.24
CA GLU A 64 1.70 -9.10 -3.15
C GLU A 64 2.70 -8.75 -4.26
N LEU A 65 3.50 -9.72 -4.75
CA LEU A 65 4.42 -9.49 -5.88
C LEU A 65 3.67 -9.35 -7.21
N VAL A 66 2.56 -10.08 -7.38
CA VAL A 66 1.69 -9.96 -8.57
C VAL A 66 0.94 -8.63 -8.57
N GLU A 67 0.54 -8.17 -7.40
CA GLU A 67 -0.10 -6.85 -7.22
C GLU A 67 0.89 -5.71 -7.48
N PHE A 68 2.14 -5.85 -7.02
CA PHE A 68 3.19 -4.82 -7.10
C PHE A 68 4.49 -5.36 -7.73
N PRO A 69 4.52 -5.63 -9.05
CA PRO A 69 5.70 -6.17 -9.75
C PRO A 69 6.89 -5.21 -9.77
N GLU A 70 6.66 -3.92 -9.55
CA GLU A 70 7.71 -2.90 -9.40
C GLU A 70 8.67 -3.22 -8.25
N TYR A 71 8.28 -4.08 -7.31
CA TYR A 71 9.17 -4.61 -6.27
C TYR A 71 10.56 -4.99 -6.80
N PHE A 72 10.62 -5.71 -7.92
CA PHE A 72 11.87 -6.19 -8.50
C PHE A 72 12.74 -5.08 -9.08
N THR A 73 12.17 -3.90 -9.32
CA THR A 73 12.89 -2.74 -9.88
C THR A 73 13.64 -1.95 -8.80
N TYR A 74 13.26 -2.12 -7.53
CA TYR A 74 13.96 -1.47 -6.42
C TYR A 74 15.22 -2.24 -6.02
N SER A 75 16.23 -1.49 -5.61
CA SER A 75 17.48 -2.05 -5.11
C SER A 75 17.26 -2.79 -3.78
N LEU A 76 17.67 -4.06 -3.75
CA LEU A 76 17.58 -4.90 -2.56
C LEU A 76 18.35 -4.31 -1.39
N GLU A 77 19.61 -3.92 -1.61
CA GLU A 77 20.52 -3.48 -0.54
C GLU A 77 20.25 -2.04 -0.11
N SER A 78 19.97 -1.14 -1.06
CA SER A 78 19.86 0.29 -0.74
C SER A 78 18.44 0.76 -0.42
N ARG A 79 17.39 0.01 -0.81
CA ARG A 79 16.00 0.43 -0.57
C ARG A 79 15.16 -0.61 0.15
N ILE A 80 15.10 -1.84 -0.36
CA ILE A 80 14.18 -2.85 0.19
C ILE A 80 14.59 -3.25 1.62
N LYS A 81 15.84 -3.66 1.83
CA LYS A 81 16.36 -4.10 3.14
C LYS A 81 16.30 -3.01 4.22
N PRO A 82 16.82 -1.78 4.00
CA PRO A 82 16.83 -0.75 5.03
C PRO A 82 15.41 -0.40 5.48
N ARG A 83 14.50 -0.19 4.52
CA ARG A 83 13.12 0.19 4.84
C ARG A 83 12.36 -0.93 5.54
N TYR A 84 12.52 -2.18 5.11
CA TYR A 84 11.89 -3.32 5.80
C TYR A 84 12.39 -3.47 7.25
N LYS A 85 13.70 -3.28 7.50
CA LYS A 85 14.25 -3.32 8.87
C LYS A 85 13.62 -2.27 9.78
N MET A 86 13.46 -1.04 9.28
CA MET A 86 12.82 0.05 10.04
C MET A 86 11.35 -0.23 10.34
N LEU A 87 10.62 -0.80 9.37
CA LEU A 87 9.22 -1.22 9.60
C LEU A 87 9.14 -2.33 10.65
N LYS A 88 10.02 -3.34 10.54
CA LYS A 88 10.06 -4.46 11.46
C LYS A 88 10.39 -4.02 12.89
N SER A 89 11.31 -3.06 13.07
CA SER A 89 11.65 -2.53 14.39
C SER A 89 10.51 -1.73 15.03
N LYS A 90 9.66 -1.08 14.22
CA LYS A 90 8.49 -0.34 14.70
C LYS A 90 7.20 -1.18 14.76
N GLY A 91 7.25 -2.45 14.34
CA GLY A 91 6.06 -3.32 14.29
C GLY A 91 5.03 -2.93 13.21
N ILE A 92 5.40 -2.08 12.25
CA ILE A 92 4.45 -1.55 11.25
C ILE A 92 4.20 -2.59 10.16
N ARG A 93 2.93 -2.95 9.96
CA ARG A 93 2.48 -3.76 8.82
C ARG A 93 1.92 -2.84 7.73
N SER A 94 2.48 -2.95 6.53
CA SER A 94 2.07 -2.13 5.38
C SER A 94 2.29 -2.86 4.05
N SER A 95 1.64 -2.40 2.98
CA SER A 95 1.81 -2.96 1.62
C SER A 95 3.17 -2.60 1.02
N LEU A 96 3.66 -3.39 0.06
CA LEU A 96 4.93 -3.12 -0.64
C LEU A 96 4.97 -1.71 -1.26
N ASN A 97 3.88 -1.32 -1.92
CA ASN A 97 3.73 0.01 -2.53
C ASN A 97 3.90 1.12 -1.49
N TRP A 98 3.32 0.97 -0.30
CA TRP A 98 3.34 1.99 0.74
C TRP A 98 4.75 2.33 1.24
N PHE A 99 5.66 1.36 1.36
CA PHE A 99 7.01 1.67 1.83
C PHE A 99 8.08 1.73 0.75
N LEU A 100 7.82 1.23 -0.47
CA LEU A 100 8.81 1.25 -1.55
C LEU A 100 8.58 2.39 -2.54
N ASN A 101 7.32 2.73 -2.83
CA ASN A 101 6.95 3.74 -3.82
C ASN A 101 6.84 5.14 -3.21
N CYS A 102 7.93 5.60 -2.62
CA CYS A 102 8.06 6.96 -2.10
C CYS A 102 9.53 7.36 -1.99
N SER A 103 9.77 8.68 -1.98
CA SER A 103 11.06 9.26 -1.63
C SER A 103 11.46 8.89 -0.20
N ASP A 104 12.75 8.95 0.11
CA ASP A 104 13.25 8.69 1.46
C ASP A 104 12.63 9.63 2.50
N LYS A 105 12.51 10.93 2.20
CA LYS A 105 11.82 11.91 3.06
C LYS A 105 10.38 11.48 3.40
N ARG A 106 9.57 11.16 2.38
CA ARG A 106 8.19 10.67 2.56
C ARG A 106 8.11 9.35 3.33
N PHE A 107 9.11 8.48 3.19
CA PHE A 107 9.19 7.25 3.96
C PHE A 107 9.46 7.55 5.45
N GLU A 108 10.36 8.48 5.74
CA GLU A 108 10.67 8.92 7.11
C GLU A 108 9.48 9.61 7.77
N GLU A 109 8.83 10.56 7.09
CA GLU A 109 7.59 11.20 7.53
C GLU A 109 6.50 10.15 7.86
N ARG A 110 6.40 9.10 7.03
CA ARG A 110 5.46 7.98 7.25
C ARG A 110 5.81 7.10 8.46
N LEU A 111 7.08 7.04 8.84
CA LEU A 111 7.52 6.31 10.02
C LEU A 111 7.34 7.13 11.30
N GLU A 112 7.38 8.46 11.22
CA GLU A 112 7.19 9.38 12.35
C GLU A 112 5.73 9.67 12.64
N GLY A 113 4.86 9.61 11.63
CA GLY A 113 3.43 9.79 11.82
C GLY A 113 2.81 8.70 12.70
N ASP A 114 1.97 9.12 13.64
CA ASP A 114 1.13 8.23 14.42
C ASP A 114 0.17 7.50 13.47
N TYR A 115 0.43 6.22 13.22
CA TYR A 115 -0.48 5.38 12.45
C TYR A 115 -1.64 4.96 13.36
N ILE A 116 -2.86 5.19 12.90
CA ILE A 116 -4.03 4.54 13.47
C ILE A 116 -3.92 3.06 13.11
N GLU A 117 -3.77 2.20 14.12
CA GLU A 117 -3.87 0.75 13.92
C GLU A 117 -5.22 0.45 13.27
N SER A 118 -5.22 -0.16 12.07
CA SER A 118 -6.47 -0.45 11.35
C SER A 118 -7.33 -1.54 12.02
N GLU A 119 -6.92 -2.06 13.18
CA GLU A 119 -7.66 -3.04 13.97
C GLU A 119 -8.57 -2.39 15.03
N SER A 120 -8.54 -1.06 15.18
CA SER A 120 -9.64 -0.38 15.85
C SER A 120 -10.87 -0.47 14.94
N LEU A 121 -11.90 -1.21 15.37
CA LEU A 121 -13.27 -1.07 14.88
C LEU A 121 -13.64 0.41 15.02
N GLY A 122 -13.37 1.20 13.98
CA GLY A 122 -13.76 2.59 13.92
C GLY A 122 -15.29 2.69 14.07
N PRO A 123 -15.80 3.85 14.52
CA PRO A 123 -17.24 4.03 14.67
C PRO A 123 -17.93 3.73 13.33
N SER A 124 -18.86 2.79 13.36
CA SER A 124 -19.67 2.45 12.20
C SER A 124 -20.65 3.59 11.95
N PHE A 125 -20.61 4.17 10.75
CA PHE A 125 -21.57 5.18 10.34
C PHE A 125 -22.60 4.57 9.39
N CYS A 126 -23.85 4.50 9.84
CA CYS A 126 -24.97 4.29 8.94
C CYS A 126 -25.25 5.63 8.25
N MET A 127 -25.27 5.67 6.91
CA MET A 127 -25.54 6.91 6.19
C MET A 127 -26.95 7.41 6.51
N GLY A 128 -27.05 8.56 7.19
CA GLY A 128 -28.31 9.11 7.72
C GLY A 128 -28.69 8.61 9.12
N GLY A 129 -27.83 7.83 9.79
CA GLY A 129 -27.99 7.36 11.16
C GLY A 129 -27.21 8.18 12.19
N LYS A 130 -27.42 7.86 13.47
CA LYS A 130 -26.71 8.49 14.59
C LYS A 130 -25.27 7.96 14.66
N LEU A 131 -24.31 8.87 14.81
CA LEU A 131 -22.90 8.53 15.02
C LEU A 131 -22.70 8.10 16.47
N ASP A 132 -22.47 6.82 16.70
CA ASP A 132 -22.17 6.29 18.02
C ASP A 132 -20.64 6.23 18.22
N LEU A 133 -20.13 7.05 19.14
CA LEU A 133 -18.73 7.10 19.54
C LEU A 133 -18.54 6.32 20.85
N PRO A 134 -17.60 5.36 20.92
CA PRO A 134 -17.30 4.70 22.18
C PRO A 134 -16.45 5.62 23.07
N GLY A 135 -17.01 6.07 24.19
CA GLY A 135 -16.22 6.57 25.33
C GLY A 135 -16.12 8.08 25.56
N CYS A 136 -17.11 8.90 25.18
CA CYS A 136 -17.24 10.24 25.76
C CYS A 136 -18.29 10.22 26.88
N GLU A 137 -17.88 10.49 28.12
CA GLU A 137 -18.82 10.95 29.13
C GLU A 137 -19.49 12.22 28.60
N ILE A 138 -20.81 12.16 28.55
CA ILE A 138 -21.68 13.25 28.11
C ILE A 138 -21.51 14.36 29.17
N LEU A 139 -20.90 15.48 28.80
CA LEU A 139 -21.15 16.72 29.53
C LEU A 139 -22.61 17.07 29.26
N SER A 140 -23.47 16.76 30.22
CA SER A 140 -24.86 17.19 30.24
C SER A 140 -24.87 18.72 30.42
N ASP A 141 -25.14 19.45 29.33
CA ASP A 141 -25.56 20.85 29.44
C ASP A 141 -26.94 20.87 30.09
N GLU A 142 -26.99 21.33 31.34
CA GLU A 142 -28.23 21.69 32.02
C GLU A 142 -28.85 22.88 31.26
N GLU A 143 -30.11 22.73 30.86
CA GLU A 143 -30.89 23.74 30.16
C GLU A 143 -31.18 24.94 31.08
N ASP A 144 -30.46 26.07 30.90
CA ASP A 144 -30.97 27.37 31.35
C ASP A 144 -31.73 28.04 30.20
N LYS A 145 -33.05 28.11 30.36
CA LYS A 145 -33.96 28.82 29.47
C LYS A 145 -33.76 30.34 29.58
N SER A 146 -33.50 30.99 28.44
CA SER A 146 -33.89 32.38 28.22
C SER A 146 -34.38 32.53 26.78
N ASP A 147 -35.63 32.96 26.65
CA ASP A 147 -36.27 33.40 25.42
C ASP A 147 -35.50 34.59 24.82
N ASP A 148 -35.28 34.60 23.50
CA ASP A 148 -35.41 35.77 22.62
C ASP A 148 -35.10 35.40 21.14
N GLU A 149 -36.14 35.49 20.32
CA GLU A 149 -36.27 35.92 18.91
C GLU A 149 -35.22 35.51 17.82
N ASP A 150 -35.77 34.88 16.77
CA ASP A 150 -35.38 34.91 15.35
C ASP A 150 -33.97 34.51 14.90
N GLU A 151 -33.82 33.25 14.46
CA GLU A 151 -32.99 32.96 13.27
C GLU A 151 -33.51 31.75 12.48
N VAL A 152 -34.16 32.05 11.34
CA VAL A 152 -34.67 31.05 10.40
C VAL A 152 -33.51 30.46 9.58
N LEU A 153 -32.99 29.30 10.01
CA LEU A 153 -32.01 28.55 9.21
C LEU A 153 -32.72 27.83 8.04
N PHE A 154 -32.66 28.46 6.86
CA PHE A 154 -33.11 27.87 5.60
C PHE A 154 -32.37 26.54 5.31
N ARG A 155 -33.08 25.41 5.45
CA ARG A 155 -32.65 24.15 4.83
C ARG A 155 -32.74 24.29 3.31
N ARG A 156 -31.61 24.54 2.64
CA ARG A 156 -31.47 24.19 1.22
C ARG A 156 -31.14 22.71 1.12
N THR A 157 -32.15 21.89 0.84
CA THR A 157 -31.94 20.56 0.26
C THR A 157 -31.58 20.75 -1.21
N VAL A 158 -30.39 20.29 -1.61
CA VAL A 158 -30.06 20.06 -3.02
C VAL A 158 -30.25 18.58 -3.28
N SER A 159 -31.14 18.25 -4.21
CA SER A 159 -31.30 16.89 -4.72
C SER A 159 -30.47 16.76 -5.99
N LEU A 160 -29.52 15.81 -5.92
CA LEU A 160 -28.58 15.29 -6.93
C LEU A 160 -27.52 16.26 -7.46
#